data_AF-A0A3D9ZQ73-F1
#
_entry.id   AF-A0A3D9ZQ73-F1
#
_cell.length_a   1.000
_cell.length_b   1.000
_cell.length_c   1.000
_cell.angle_alpha   90.00
_cell.angle_beta   90.00
_cell.angle_gamma   90.00
#
_symmetry.space_group_name_H-M   'P 1'
#
loop_
_entity.id
_entity.type
_entity.pdbx_description
1 polymer ?
#
loop_
_entity_poly.entity_id
_entity_poly.type
_entity_poly.pdbx_seq_one_letter_code
_entity_poly.pdbx_strand_id
1 'polypeptide(L)'
;MPIDDHTPLHDAAEMAAAWVIQQAGTHALQPVLRGGLGDSIVFALRGQFTTGPNPGREHAVLAFLPDYDDVHTSLRHGVFAAIESEATPLLGWAMQTRAVNLTTGEVTADTRSAALKEAIERIHFFDNNGWTRGSGADGSKRILGDLQPADRDKNLLLGSLCALGSRGKALARLSGLADRAWR
;
A
#
# COMPACT_ATOMS: atom_id res chain seq x y z
N MET A 1 17.04 18.48 -30.95
CA MET A 1 15.81 18.14 -30.21
C MET A 1 16.22 17.96 -28.76
N PRO A 2 15.55 18.60 -27.79
CA PRO A 2 15.75 18.23 -26.40
C PRO A 2 15.22 16.79 -26.25
N ILE A 3 16.03 15.92 -25.65
CA ILE A 3 15.58 14.59 -25.24
C ILE A 3 14.61 14.85 -24.10
N ASP A 4 13.36 14.49 -24.33
CA ASP A 4 12.34 14.49 -23.29
C ASP A 4 12.71 13.38 -22.30
N ASP A 5 13.40 13.75 -21.21
CA ASP A 5 14.04 12.82 -20.27
C ASP A 5 13.06 12.34 -19.18
N HIS A 6 11.75 12.51 -19.43
CA HIS A 6 10.70 12.08 -18.52
C HIS A 6 10.55 10.55 -18.60
N THR A 7 11.11 9.87 -17.61
CA THR A 7 10.87 8.43 -17.42
C THR A 7 9.40 8.18 -17.07
N PRO A 8 8.83 6.99 -17.36
CA PRO A 8 7.45 6.66 -16.98
C PRO A 8 7.13 6.86 -15.49
N LEU A 9 8.15 6.74 -14.63
CA LEU A 9 8.04 6.99 -13.19
C LEU A 9 7.87 8.49 -12.88
N HIS A 10 8.50 9.36 -13.66
CA HIS A 10 8.36 10.81 -13.54
C HIS A 10 6.94 11.26 -13.91
N ASP A 11 6.43 10.78 -15.05
CA ASP A 11 5.06 11.09 -15.51
C ASP A 11 4.01 10.61 -14.48
N ALA A 12 4.19 9.40 -13.96
CA ALA A 12 3.33 8.87 -12.90
C ALA A 12 3.39 9.74 -11.63
N ALA A 13 4.57 10.28 -11.30
CA ALA A 13 4.76 11.14 -10.14
C ALA A 13 4.13 12.51 -10.29
N GLU A 14 4.29 13.15 -11.44
CA GLU A 14 3.63 14.42 -11.74
C GLU A 14 2.11 14.27 -11.73
N MET A 15 1.59 13.23 -12.37
CA MET A 15 0.15 12.97 -12.42
C MET A 15 -0.43 12.67 -11.03
N ALA A 16 0.24 11.84 -10.23
CA ALA A 16 -0.19 11.56 -8.86
C ALA A 16 -0.11 12.80 -7.98
N ALA A 17 0.94 13.63 -8.14
CA ALA A 17 1.08 14.89 -7.42
C ALA A 17 -0.04 15.87 -7.75
N ALA A 18 -0.32 16.08 -9.04
CA ALA A 18 -1.41 16.94 -9.49
C ALA A 18 -2.76 16.49 -8.93
N TRP A 19 -3.03 15.18 -8.97
CA TRP A 19 -4.26 14.62 -8.41
C TRP A 19 -4.36 14.86 -6.89
N VAL A 20 -3.29 14.58 -6.12
CA VAL A 20 -3.30 14.80 -4.66
C VAL A 20 -3.50 16.27 -4.32
N ILE A 21 -2.88 17.20 -5.06
CA ILE A 21 -3.06 18.65 -4.85
C ILE A 21 -4.50 19.08 -5.13
N GLN A 22 -5.11 18.57 -6.20
CA GLN A 22 -6.51 18.84 -6.50
C GLN A 22 -7.44 18.34 -5.38
N GLN A 23 -7.21 17.12 -4.89
CA GLN A 23 -7.98 16.56 -3.78
C GLN A 23 -7.76 17.34 -2.49
N ALA A 24 -6.52 17.75 -2.21
CA ALA A 24 -6.17 18.59 -1.07
C ALA A 24 -6.96 19.90 -1.08
N GLY A 25 -6.99 20.61 -2.21
CA GLY A 25 -7.77 21.83 -2.36
C GLY A 25 -9.28 21.61 -2.22
N THR A 26 -9.80 20.52 -2.80
CA THR A 26 -11.24 20.18 -2.76
C THR A 26 -11.72 19.88 -1.34
N HIS A 27 -10.88 19.23 -0.53
CA HIS A 27 -11.23 18.79 0.81
C HIS A 27 -10.62 19.67 1.92
N ALA A 28 -10.01 20.80 1.57
CA ALA A 28 -9.29 21.68 2.50
C ALA A 28 -8.24 20.94 3.36
N LEU A 29 -7.56 19.96 2.76
CA LEU A 29 -6.51 19.16 3.40
C LEU A 29 -5.14 19.73 3.08
N GLN A 30 -4.18 19.49 3.97
CA GLN A 30 -2.78 19.80 3.69
C GLN A 30 -2.16 18.68 2.83
N PRO A 31 -1.53 18.99 1.67
CA PRO A 31 -0.80 18.01 0.88
C PRO A 31 0.53 17.63 1.56
N VAL A 32 0.80 16.33 1.64
CA VAL A 32 1.96 15.74 2.30
C VAL A 32 2.63 14.73 1.38
N LEU A 33 3.95 14.80 1.29
CA LEU A 33 4.77 13.83 0.57
C LEU A 33 5.45 12.89 1.57
N ARG A 34 5.28 11.58 1.34
CA ARG A 34 5.88 10.48 2.13
C ARG A 34 6.77 9.60 1.25
N GLY A 35 7.85 9.08 1.83
CA GLY A 35 8.81 8.23 1.12
C GLY A 35 9.85 8.99 0.29
N GLY A 36 10.84 8.26 -0.24
CA GLY A 36 11.79 8.74 -1.25
C GLY A 36 12.66 9.96 -0.89
N LEU A 37 13.02 10.14 0.39
CA LEU A 37 13.89 11.24 0.84
C LEU A 37 15.33 11.06 0.28
N GLY A 38 15.54 11.44 -0.97
CA GLY A 38 16.78 11.26 -1.72
C GLY A 38 16.58 11.17 -3.24
N ASP A 39 15.35 10.97 -3.69
CA ASP A 39 15.02 10.90 -5.11
C ASP A 39 14.89 12.31 -5.73
N SER A 40 15.41 12.49 -6.94
CA SER A 40 15.33 13.78 -7.66
C SER A 40 13.88 14.13 -8.00
N ILE A 41 13.03 13.13 -8.24
CA ILE A 41 11.59 13.30 -8.47
C ILE A 41 10.93 13.88 -7.22
N VAL A 42 11.24 13.30 -6.06
CA VAL A 42 10.75 13.80 -4.76
C VAL A 42 11.23 15.22 -4.53
N PHE A 43 12.49 15.55 -4.85
CA PHE A 43 13.01 16.90 -4.70
C PHE A 43 12.25 17.92 -5.54
N ALA A 44 11.91 17.59 -6.80
CA ALA A 44 11.12 18.45 -7.68
C ALA A 44 9.72 18.74 -7.11
N LEU A 45 9.11 17.78 -6.43
CA LEU A 45 7.76 17.91 -5.86
C LEU A 45 7.73 18.69 -4.53
N ARG A 46 8.84 18.84 -3.81
CA ARG A 46 8.85 19.44 -2.45
C ARG A 46 8.30 20.87 -2.37
N GLY A 47 8.33 21.64 -3.46
CA GLY A 47 7.76 22.99 -3.48
C GLY A 47 6.24 23.02 -3.27
N GLN A 48 5.56 21.89 -3.44
CA GLN A 48 4.10 21.79 -3.44
C GLN A 48 3.57 20.93 -2.27
N PHE A 49 4.46 20.25 -1.53
CA PHE A 49 4.10 19.32 -0.47
C PHE A 49 4.87 19.61 0.81
N THR A 50 4.18 19.44 1.93
CA THR A 50 4.87 19.38 3.22
C THR A 50 5.58 18.03 3.37
N THR A 51 6.81 18.05 3.88
CA THR A 51 7.59 16.84 4.21
C THR A 51 7.83 16.79 5.70
N GLY A 52 7.52 15.67 6.37
CA GLY A 52 7.78 15.54 7.80
C GLY A 52 6.99 14.40 8.45
N PRO A 53 7.34 14.03 9.70
CA PRO A 53 6.83 12.83 10.34
C PRO A 53 5.35 12.93 10.73
N ASN A 54 4.78 14.13 10.93
CA ASN A 54 3.48 14.26 11.56
C ASN A 54 2.74 15.54 11.14
N PRO A 55 1.90 15.50 10.10
CA PRO A 55 1.31 16.71 9.55
C PRO A 55 0.04 17.18 10.33
N GLY A 56 -0.49 16.39 11.27
CA GLY A 56 -1.66 16.75 12.08
C GLY A 56 -2.87 15.84 11.79
N ARG A 57 -4.10 16.30 12.03
CA ARG A 57 -5.33 15.58 11.63
C ARG A 57 -5.72 15.98 10.19
N GLU A 58 -6.06 14.96 9.39
CA GLU A 58 -6.59 15.03 8.00
C GLU A 58 -5.64 15.62 6.93
N HIS A 59 -5.14 14.77 6.02
CA HIS A 59 -4.12 15.10 5.02
C HIS A 59 -4.38 14.40 3.71
N ALA A 60 -3.97 15.05 2.61
CA ALA A 60 -3.88 14.41 1.31
C ALA A 60 -2.44 13.94 1.09
N VAL A 61 -2.23 12.62 1.06
CA VAL A 61 -0.90 12.04 1.04
C VAL A 61 -0.55 11.52 -0.35
N LEU A 62 0.59 11.96 -0.87
CA LEU A 62 1.31 11.28 -1.94
C LEU A 62 2.44 10.45 -1.32
N ALA A 63 2.42 9.14 -1.54
CA ALA A 63 3.46 8.23 -1.08
C ALA A 63 4.31 7.74 -2.26
N PHE A 64 5.60 8.06 -2.26
CA PHE A 64 6.54 7.70 -3.32
C PHE A 64 7.36 6.46 -2.91
N LEU A 65 7.15 5.36 -3.63
CA LEU A 65 7.76 4.04 -3.38
C LEU A 65 7.62 3.60 -1.91
N PRO A 66 6.41 3.63 -1.33
CA PRO A 66 6.23 3.37 0.09
C PRO A 66 6.50 1.91 0.45
N ASP A 67 6.91 1.68 1.69
CA ASP A 67 6.75 0.38 2.33
C ASP A 67 5.37 0.23 3.00
N TYR A 68 5.07 -0.94 3.57
CA TYR A 68 3.78 -1.16 4.22
C TYR A 68 3.56 -0.33 5.51
N ASP A 69 4.62 0.12 6.19
CA ASP A 69 4.49 1.03 7.34
C ASP A 69 4.16 2.47 6.89
N ASP A 70 4.76 2.93 5.78
CA ASP A 70 4.41 4.18 5.12
C ASP A 70 2.95 4.19 4.68
N VAL A 71 2.46 3.11 4.04
CA VAL A 71 1.05 2.98 3.66
C VAL A 71 0.16 2.98 4.91
N HIS A 72 0.44 2.13 5.91
CA HIS A 72 -0.36 2.03 7.12
C HIS A 72 -0.54 3.37 7.84
N THR A 73 0.53 4.17 7.92
CA THR A 73 0.49 5.49 8.57
C THR A 73 -0.24 6.52 7.71
N SER A 74 -0.17 6.42 6.39
CA SER A 74 -0.80 7.36 5.45
C SER A 74 -2.30 7.18 5.30
N LEU A 75 -2.81 5.95 5.43
CA LEU A 75 -4.25 5.64 5.25
C LEU A 75 -5.18 6.25 6.31
N ARG A 76 -4.64 6.79 7.41
CA ARG A 76 -5.41 7.35 8.52
C ARG A 76 -5.98 8.74 8.24
N HIS A 77 -5.69 9.32 7.06
CA HIS A 77 -5.77 10.76 6.85
C HIS A 77 -6.72 11.21 5.73
N GLY A 78 -7.42 10.30 5.06
CA GLY A 78 -8.51 10.61 4.12
C GLY A 78 -8.11 10.36 2.67
N VAL A 79 -7.34 11.28 2.08
CA VAL A 79 -6.91 11.20 0.67
C VAL A 79 -5.52 10.57 0.58
N PHE A 80 -5.36 9.58 -0.29
CA PHE A 80 -4.11 8.85 -0.45
C PHE A 80 -3.90 8.45 -1.91
N ALA A 81 -2.71 8.73 -2.43
CA ALA A 81 -2.18 8.18 -3.66
C ALA A 81 -0.79 7.60 -3.40
N ALA A 82 -0.46 6.51 -4.08
CA ALA A 82 0.84 5.87 -3.98
C ALA A 82 1.41 5.59 -5.36
N ILE A 83 2.73 5.68 -5.45
CA ILE A 83 3.52 5.18 -6.56
C ILE A 83 4.28 3.99 -5.99
N GLU A 84 3.90 2.79 -6.39
CA GLU A 84 4.47 1.57 -5.83
C GLU A 84 5.84 1.23 -6.43
N SER A 85 6.57 0.36 -5.73
CA SER A 85 7.78 -0.28 -6.23
C SER A 85 7.53 -1.78 -6.37
N GLU A 86 8.35 -2.48 -7.16
CA GLU A 86 8.32 -3.95 -7.22
C GLU A 86 8.56 -4.61 -5.85
N ALA A 87 9.24 -3.93 -4.92
CA ALA A 87 9.53 -4.44 -3.59
C ALA A 87 8.31 -4.44 -2.66
N THR A 88 7.37 -3.50 -2.87
CA THR A 88 6.13 -3.40 -2.09
C THR A 88 4.93 -3.24 -3.03
N PRO A 89 4.49 -4.31 -3.70
CA PRO A 89 3.32 -4.23 -4.56
C PRO A 89 2.05 -4.00 -3.73
N LEU A 90 1.22 -3.05 -4.16
CA LEU A 90 0.01 -2.59 -3.50
C LEU A 90 -1.26 -3.08 -4.20
N LEU A 91 -1.17 -4.00 -5.16
CA LEU A 91 -2.34 -4.54 -5.87
C LEU A 91 -3.41 -5.09 -4.91
N GLY A 92 -3.01 -5.84 -3.88
CA GLY A 92 -3.94 -6.33 -2.86
C GLY A 92 -4.63 -5.21 -2.08
N TRP A 93 -3.89 -4.12 -1.80
CA TRP A 93 -4.46 -2.92 -1.18
C TRP A 93 -5.46 -2.24 -2.13
N ALA A 94 -5.06 -2.05 -3.40
CA ALA A 94 -5.87 -1.41 -4.42
C ALA A 94 -7.19 -2.15 -4.69
N MET A 95 -7.17 -3.49 -4.73
CA MET A 95 -8.39 -4.31 -4.83
C MET A 95 -9.28 -4.15 -3.60
N GLN A 96 -8.70 -4.16 -2.40
CA GLN A 96 -9.46 -4.07 -1.15
C GLN A 96 -10.12 -2.69 -0.98
N THR A 97 -9.46 -1.62 -1.41
CA THR A 97 -9.94 -0.23 -1.28
C THR A 97 -10.67 0.27 -2.51
N ARG A 98 -10.73 -0.51 -3.61
CA ARG A 98 -11.22 -0.09 -4.92
C ARG A 98 -10.48 1.16 -5.41
N ALA A 99 -9.15 1.17 -5.25
CA ALA A 99 -8.31 2.27 -5.70
C ALA A 99 -8.45 2.50 -7.21
N VAL A 100 -8.38 3.76 -7.60
CA VAL A 100 -8.39 4.18 -9.01
C VAL A 100 -6.95 4.18 -9.52
N ASN A 101 -6.71 3.53 -10.64
CA ASN A 101 -5.46 3.68 -11.36
C ASN A 101 -5.48 5.05 -12.05
N LEU A 102 -4.59 5.95 -11.64
CA LEU A 102 -4.56 7.31 -12.17
C LEU A 102 -4.15 7.37 -13.65
N THR A 103 -3.42 6.38 -14.18
CA THR A 103 -2.99 6.39 -15.59
C THR A 103 -4.11 5.98 -16.54
N THR A 104 -5.05 5.14 -16.08
CA THR A 104 -6.16 4.63 -16.89
C THR A 104 -7.52 5.20 -16.50
N GLY A 105 -7.64 5.78 -15.31
CA GLY A 105 -8.90 6.20 -14.71
C GLY A 105 -9.79 5.05 -14.23
N GLU A 106 -9.32 3.80 -14.34
CA GLU A 106 -10.12 2.62 -14.01
C GLU A 106 -10.04 2.27 -12.52
N VAL A 107 -11.18 1.87 -11.96
CA VAL A 107 -11.23 1.28 -10.61
C VAL A 107 -10.64 -0.12 -10.65
N THR A 108 -9.73 -0.41 -9.72
CA THR A 108 -9.09 -1.73 -9.62
C THR A 108 -10.13 -2.80 -9.33
N ALA A 109 -10.29 -3.75 -10.25
CA ALA A 109 -11.20 -4.87 -10.10
C ALA A 109 -10.64 -5.89 -9.09
N ASP A 110 -11.52 -6.40 -8.22
CA ASP A 110 -11.14 -7.44 -7.25
C ASP A 110 -11.22 -8.83 -7.90
N THR A 111 -10.08 -9.36 -8.32
CA THR A 111 -9.96 -10.67 -8.99
C THR A 111 -9.65 -11.81 -8.02
N ARG A 112 -9.60 -11.55 -6.71
CA ARG A 112 -9.34 -12.58 -5.69
C ARG A 112 -10.45 -13.63 -5.68
N SER A 113 -10.08 -14.89 -5.51
CA SER A 113 -11.04 -15.97 -5.29
C SER A 113 -11.79 -15.77 -3.97
N ALA A 114 -12.99 -16.36 -3.84
CA ALA A 114 -13.73 -16.33 -2.59
C ALA A 114 -12.94 -16.96 -1.43
N ALA A 115 -12.19 -18.04 -1.71
CA ALA A 115 -11.35 -18.72 -0.73
C ALA A 115 -10.21 -17.80 -0.22
N LEU A 116 -9.57 -17.05 -1.11
CA LEU A 116 -8.52 -16.10 -0.71
C LEU A 116 -9.09 -14.93 0.10
N LYS A 117 -10.27 -14.42 -0.25
CA LYS A 117 -10.95 -13.37 0.54
C LYS A 117 -11.27 -13.86 1.96
N GLU A 118 -11.84 -15.05 2.10
CA GLU A 118 -12.13 -15.66 3.40
C GLU A 118 -10.84 -15.87 4.21
N ALA A 119 -9.76 -16.34 3.55
CA ALA A 119 -8.47 -16.52 4.21
C ALA A 119 -7.89 -15.19 4.71
N ILE A 120 -7.97 -14.11 3.94
CA ILE A 120 -7.53 -12.77 4.34
C ILE A 120 -8.27 -12.32 5.60
N GLU A 121 -9.59 -12.42 5.62
CA GLU A 121 -10.42 -12.03 6.77
C GLU A 121 -10.06 -12.85 8.02
N ARG A 122 -9.92 -14.18 7.87
CA ARG A 122 -9.56 -15.07 8.97
C ARG A 122 -8.14 -14.84 9.47
N ILE A 123 -7.19 -14.56 8.58
CA ILE A 123 -5.82 -14.21 8.97
C ILE A 123 -5.80 -12.87 9.70
N HIS A 124 -6.52 -11.85 9.21
CA HIS A 124 -6.63 -10.54 9.86
C HIS A 124 -7.18 -10.64 11.28
N PHE A 125 -8.19 -11.50 11.50
CA PHE A 125 -8.71 -11.77 12.85
C PHE A 125 -7.63 -12.21 13.85
N PHE A 126 -6.55 -12.84 13.38
CA PHE A 126 -5.42 -13.26 14.20
C PHE A 126 -4.30 -12.21 14.38
N ASP A 127 -4.45 -10.98 13.87
CA ASP A 127 -3.45 -9.90 13.94
C ASP A 127 -3.32 -9.25 15.34
N ASN A 128 -3.94 -9.81 16.38
CA ASN A 128 -3.96 -9.23 17.73
C ASN A 128 -2.57 -8.99 18.35
N ASN A 129 -1.52 -9.70 17.90
CA ASN A 129 -0.14 -9.51 18.34
C ASN A 129 0.88 -9.38 17.19
N GLY A 130 0.41 -9.06 15.98
CA GLY A 130 1.26 -8.95 14.80
C GLY A 130 1.99 -10.24 14.43
N TRP A 131 1.35 -11.40 14.68
CA TRP A 131 1.85 -12.75 14.41
C TRP A 131 3.24 -13.06 14.98
N THR A 132 3.54 -12.56 16.19
CA THR A 132 4.88 -12.75 16.79
C THR A 132 5.14 -14.21 17.13
N ARG A 133 4.29 -14.84 17.96
CA ARG A 133 4.25 -16.27 18.32
C ARG A 133 2.87 -16.64 18.89
N GLY A 134 2.60 -17.94 19.02
CA GLY A 134 1.41 -18.47 19.70
C GLY A 134 0.22 -18.68 18.76
N SER A 135 -0.98 -18.77 19.35
CA SER A 135 -2.19 -19.21 18.67
C SER A 135 -2.54 -18.42 17.40
N GLY A 136 -2.30 -17.10 17.38
CA GLY A 136 -2.52 -16.27 16.19
C GLY A 136 -1.59 -16.61 15.02
N ALA A 137 -0.31 -16.86 15.30
CA ALA A 137 0.66 -17.28 14.30
C ALA A 137 0.36 -18.72 13.81
N ASP A 138 0.02 -19.63 14.73
CA ASP A 138 -0.30 -21.02 14.38
C ASP A 138 -1.61 -21.12 13.59
N GLY A 139 -2.64 -20.36 13.97
CA GLY A 139 -3.91 -20.28 13.26
C GLY A 139 -3.72 -19.76 11.83
N SER A 140 -2.97 -18.65 11.69
CA SER A 140 -2.67 -18.07 10.38
C SER A 140 -1.83 -19.02 9.52
N LYS A 141 -0.86 -19.72 10.11
CA LYS A 141 -0.06 -20.73 9.38
C LYS A 141 -0.92 -21.87 8.83
N ARG A 142 -1.93 -22.35 9.58
CA ARG A 142 -2.86 -23.38 9.09
C ARG A 142 -3.67 -22.86 7.92
N ILE A 143 -4.28 -21.67 8.05
CA ILE A 143 -5.04 -21.04 6.96
C ILE A 143 -4.19 -20.87 5.71
N LEU A 144 -2.94 -20.41 5.85
CA LEU A 144 -2.00 -20.29 4.74
C LEU A 144 -1.70 -21.65 4.07
N GLY A 145 -1.54 -22.72 4.86
CA GLY A 145 -1.30 -24.07 4.34
C GLY A 145 -2.48 -24.66 3.56
N ASP A 146 -3.70 -24.30 3.94
CA ASP A 146 -4.94 -24.78 3.32
C ASP A 146 -5.24 -24.09 1.97
N LEU A 147 -4.56 -22.97 1.65
CA LEU A 147 -4.71 -22.28 0.38
C LEU A 147 -4.21 -23.14 -0.79
N GLN A 148 -5.01 -23.16 -1.86
CA GLN A 148 -4.65 -23.78 -3.13
C GLN A 148 -3.49 -23.03 -3.79
N PRO A 149 -2.63 -23.69 -4.59
CA PRO A 149 -1.49 -23.04 -5.23
C PRO A 149 -1.81 -21.75 -6.00
N ALA A 150 -2.98 -21.70 -6.66
CA ALA A 150 -3.43 -20.53 -7.40
C ALA A 150 -3.72 -19.29 -6.50
N ASP A 151 -3.99 -19.50 -5.21
CA ASP A 151 -4.27 -18.44 -4.23
C ASP A 151 -3.03 -18.06 -3.40
N ARG A 152 -1.87 -18.68 -3.65
CA ARG A 152 -0.61 -18.43 -2.91
C ARG A 152 0.16 -17.23 -3.45
N ASP A 153 -0.54 -16.11 -3.64
CA ASP A 153 0.07 -14.83 -3.98
C ASP A 153 0.37 -14.03 -2.71
N LYS A 154 1.65 -13.96 -2.36
CA LYS A 154 2.11 -13.25 -1.16
C LYS A 154 1.85 -11.74 -1.25
N ASN A 155 2.03 -11.14 -2.42
CA ASN A 155 1.91 -9.70 -2.59
C ASN A 155 0.44 -9.28 -2.46
N LEU A 156 -0.44 -10.05 -3.08
CA LEU A 156 -1.88 -9.85 -2.97
C LEU A 156 -2.38 -10.00 -1.52
N LEU A 157 -1.90 -11.02 -0.81
CA LEU A 157 -2.22 -11.25 0.60
C LEU A 157 -1.77 -10.08 1.48
N LEU A 158 -0.49 -9.68 1.40
CA LEU A 158 0.08 -8.65 2.27
C LEU A 158 -0.51 -7.27 2.00
N GLY A 159 -0.71 -6.90 0.73
CA GLY A 159 -1.39 -5.65 0.36
C GLY A 159 -2.83 -5.61 0.87
N SER A 160 -3.56 -6.72 0.78
CA SER A 160 -4.94 -6.80 1.29
C SER A 160 -5.01 -6.60 2.81
N LEU A 161 -4.10 -7.23 3.56
CA LEU A 161 -4.02 -7.06 5.00
C LEU A 161 -3.55 -5.66 5.42
N CYS A 162 -2.68 -5.03 4.63
CA CYS A 162 -2.32 -3.63 4.82
C CYS A 162 -3.55 -2.71 4.73
N ALA A 163 -4.43 -2.93 3.74
CA ALA A 163 -5.69 -2.20 3.61
C ALA A 163 -6.65 -2.42 4.80
N LEU A 164 -6.60 -3.60 5.43
CA LEU A 164 -7.35 -3.89 6.66
C LEU A 164 -6.69 -3.33 7.93
N GLY A 165 -5.57 -2.61 7.79
CA GLY A 165 -4.92 -1.90 8.89
C GLY A 165 -3.81 -2.67 9.60
N SER A 166 -3.35 -3.81 9.05
CA SER A 166 -2.16 -4.48 9.58
C SER A 166 -0.91 -3.61 9.38
N ARG A 167 0.00 -3.62 10.36
CA ARG A 167 1.25 -2.82 10.33
C ARG A 167 2.34 -3.51 9.50
N GLY A 168 3.23 -2.77 8.88
CA GLY A 168 4.34 -3.29 8.06
C GLY A 168 5.22 -4.29 8.82
N LYS A 169 5.58 -4.01 10.08
CA LYS A 169 6.31 -5.00 10.91
C LYS A 169 5.53 -6.30 11.15
N ALA A 170 4.20 -6.25 11.27
CA ALA A 170 3.37 -7.45 11.41
C ALA A 170 3.30 -8.22 10.09
N LEU A 171 3.10 -7.51 8.98
CA LEU A 171 3.10 -8.05 7.63
C LEU A 171 4.44 -8.72 7.26
N ALA A 172 5.58 -8.17 7.68
CA ALA A 172 6.88 -8.81 7.51
C ALA A 172 6.98 -10.17 8.22
N ARG A 173 6.39 -10.32 9.41
CA ARG A 173 6.34 -11.60 10.12
C ARG A 173 5.42 -12.59 9.44
N LEU A 174 4.25 -12.13 8.97
CA LEU A 174 3.31 -12.95 8.22
C LEU A 174 3.90 -13.42 6.88
N SER A 175 4.65 -12.56 6.19
CA SER A 175 5.41 -12.91 4.99
C SER A 175 6.31 -14.12 5.25
N GLY A 176 7.07 -14.09 6.35
CA GLY A 176 7.88 -15.22 6.78
C GLY A 176 7.08 -16.47 7.18
N LEU A 177 5.84 -16.34 7.65
CA LEU A 177 4.95 -17.48 7.90
C LEU A 177 4.48 -18.11 6.59
N ALA A 178 4.09 -17.30 5.61
CA ALA A 178 3.72 -17.76 4.27
C ALA A 178 4.89 -18.51 3.60
N ASP A 179 6.11 -17.95 3.67
CA ASP A 179 7.33 -18.58 3.16
C ASP A 179 7.67 -19.93 3.83
N ARG A 180 7.08 -20.24 5.00
CA ARG A 180 7.23 -21.54 5.66
C ARG A 180 6.06 -22.48 5.37
N ALA A 181 4.87 -21.94 5.11
CA ALA A 181 3.66 -22.70 4.84
C ALA A 181 3.58 -23.17 3.38
N TRP A 182 4.20 -22.43 2.45
CA TRP A 182 4.13 -22.69 1.01
C TRP A 182 5.41 -23.31 0.41
N ARG A 183 6.34 -23.76 1.26
CA ARG A 183 7.44 -24.64 0.83
C ARG A 183 6.89 -25.97 0.36
#